data_AF-A0A7C5KJ58-F1
#
_entry.id   AF-A0A7C5KJ58-F1
#
_cell.length_a   1.000
_cell.length_b   1.000
_cell.length_c   1.000
_cell.angle_alpha   90.00
_cell.angle_beta   90.00
_cell.angle_gamma   90.00
#
_symmetry.space_group_name_H-M   'P 1'
#
loop_
_entity.id
_entity.type
_entity.pdbx_description
1 polymer ?
#
loop_
_entity_poly.entity_id
_entity_poly.type
_entity_poly.pdbx_seq_one_letter_code
_entity_poly.pdbx_strand_id
1 'polypeptide(L)'
;MKPDVPTAMRRLIAQIRATLPFDAPESWICRGPCQGCSLKLLTYLEDELCAWEARLDAGERPGLAELSQLMATARRVHRVLERNGLTNGAD
;
A
#
# COMPACT_ATOMS: atom_id res chain seq x y z
N MET A 1 19.35 8.61 13.52
CA MET A 1 19.92 7.30 13.12
C MET A 1 19.15 6.78 11.90
N LYS A 2 19.84 6.36 10.83
CA LYS A 2 19.17 5.77 9.66
C LYS A 2 18.68 4.37 10.05
N PRO A 3 17.39 4.03 9.84
CA PRO A 3 16.88 2.70 10.18
C PRO A 3 17.53 1.63 9.28
N ASP A 4 17.58 0.39 9.79
CA ASP A 4 17.84 -0.76 8.94
C ASP A 4 16.67 -1.02 7.97
N VAL A 5 16.89 -1.87 6.96
CA VAL A 5 15.87 -2.15 5.93
C VAL A 5 14.61 -2.79 6.51
N PRO A 6 14.67 -3.80 7.41
CA PRO A 6 13.47 -4.35 8.04
C PRO A 6 12.64 -3.30 8.77
N THR A 7 13.30 -2.40 9.53
CA THR A 7 12.63 -1.30 10.23
C THR A 7 12.04 -0.29 9.23
N ALA A 8 12.75 0.03 8.15
CA ALA A 8 12.24 0.90 7.10
C ALA A 8 11.03 0.28 6.39
N MET A 9 11.03 -1.03 6.16
CA MET A 9 9.92 -1.75 5.54
C MET A 9 8.69 -1.77 6.43
N ARG A 10 8.82 -2.07 7.73
CA ARG A 10 7.70 -1.97 8.69
C ARG A 10 7.10 -0.56 8.73
N ARG A 11 7.95 0.48 8.73
CA ARG A 11 7.50 1.87 8.69
C ARG A 11 6.76 2.21 7.39
N LEU A 12 7.25 1.72 6.26
CA LEU A 12 6.60 1.90 4.97
C LEU A 12 5.22 1.22 4.95
N ILE A 13 5.11 -0.02 5.44
CA ILE A 13 3.84 -0.74 5.53
C ILE A 13 2.85 0.02 6.40
N ALA A 14 3.26 0.46 7.59
CA ALA A 14 2.41 1.26 8.47
C ALA A 14 1.95 2.58 7.81
N GLN A 15 2.83 3.26 7.08
CA GLN A 15 2.49 4.47 6.35
C GLN A 15 1.47 4.19 5.23
N ILE A 16 1.64 3.12 4.46
CA ILE A 16 0.71 2.74 3.40
C ILE A 16 -0.68 2.44 3.99
N ARG A 17 -0.75 1.64 5.07
CA ARG A 17 -2.01 1.32 5.77
C ARG A 17 -2.71 2.57 6.30
N ALA A 18 -1.95 3.56 6.80
CA ALA A 18 -2.50 4.81 7.30
C ALA A 18 -2.96 5.80 6.19
N THR A 19 -2.48 5.62 4.96
CA THR A 19 -2.73 6.56 3.86
C THR A 19 -3.83 6.07 2.92
N LEU A 20 -3.92 4.76 2.68
CA LEU A 20 -4.85 4.18 1.72
C LEU A 20 -6.12 3.68 2.40
N PRO A 21 -7.27 3.73 1.72
CA PRO A 21 -8.55 3.40 2.33
C PRO A 21 -8.85 1.89 2.30
N PHE A 22 -8.02 1.08 2.94
CA PHE A 22 -8.23 -0.38 3.02
C PHE A 22 -9.52 -0.74 3.77
N ASP A 23 -9.85 0.00 4.83
CA ASP A 23 -11.03 -0.25 5.67
C ASP A 23 -12.31 0.43 5.16
N ALA A 24 -12.25 1.12 4.03
CA ALA A 24 -13.42 1.81 3.49
C ALA A 24 -14.39 0.81 2.81
N PRO A 25 -15.71 1.02 2.93
CA PRO A 25 -16.69 0.11 2.35
C PRO A 25 -16.55 0.04 0.82
N GLU A 26 -16.77 -1.16 0.25
CA GLU A 26 -16.65 -1.38 -1.20
C GLU A 26 -17.52 -0.43 -2.03
N SER A 27 -18.70 -0.06 -1.51
CA SER A 27 -19.63 0.88 -2.15
C SER A 27 -19.07 2.30 -2.28
N TRP A 28 -18.10 2.67 -1.43
CA TRP A 28 -17.37 3.93 -1.51
C TRP A 28 -16.16 3.80 -2.44
N ILE A 29 -15.45 2.66 -2.41
CA ILE A 29 -14.32 2.38 -3.32
C ILE A 29 -14.77 2.28 -4.78
N CYS A 30 -15.94 1.69 -5.02
CA CYS A 30 -16.50 1.45 -6.35
C CYS A 30 -17.45 2.60 -6.78
N ARG A 31 -17.04 3.85 -6.56
CA ARG A 31 -17.81 5.06 -6.87
C ARG A 31 -16.97 6.05 -7.69
N GLY A 32 -16.83 5.81 -8.98
CA GLY A 32 -16.05 6.72 -9.83
C GLY A 32 -15.67 6.14 -11.19
N PRO A 33 -14.83 6.84 -11.97
CA PRO A 33 -14.31 6.29 -13.21
C PRO A 33 -13.48 5.03 -12.92
N CYS A 34 -13.79 3.93 -13.60
CA CYS A 34 -13.08 2.65 -13.47
C CYS A 34 -11.77 2.64 -14.28
N GLN A 35 -10.89 3.63 -14.09
CA GLN A 35 -9.57 3.71 -14.74
C GLN A 35 -8.58 2.77 -14.02
N GLY A 36 -8.84 1.46 -14.13
CA GLY A 36 -8.29 0.43 -13.25
C GLY A 36 -9.19 0.22 -12.03
N CYS A 37 -9.37 -1.04 -11.63
CA CYS A 37 -10.26 -1.40 -10.52
C CYS A 37 -9.56 -1.13 -9.18
N SER A 38 -9.96 -0.04 -8.50
CA SER A 38 -9.44 0.34 -7.18
C SER A 38 -9.52 -0.78 -6.16
N LEU A 39 -10.65 -1.51 -6.14
CA LEU A 39 -10.85 -2.63 -5.20
C LEU A 39 -9.79 -3.72 -5.42
N LYS A 40 -9.62 -4.19 -6.66
CA LYS A 40 -8.60 -5.20 -6.97
C LYS A 40 -7.18 -4.75 -6.64
N LEU A 41 -6.87 -3.48 -6.87
CA LEU A 41 -5.55 -2.93 -6.56
C LEU A 41 -5.31 -2.82 -5.05
N LEU A 42 -6.34 -2.45 -4.28
CA LEU A 42 -6.29 -2.43 -2.83
C LEU A 42 -6.12 -3.86 -2.28
N THR A 43 -6.92 -4.83 -2.74
CA THR A 43 -6.77 -6.24 -2.33
C THR A 43 -5.39 -6.77 -2.64
N TYR A 44 -4.88 -6.55 -3.86
CA TYR A 44 -3.53 -6.96 -4.22
C TYR A 44 -2.47 -6.34 -3.31
N LEU A 45 -2.56 -5.03 -3.05
CA LEU A 45 -1.61 -4.37 -2.18
C LEU A 45 -1.73 -4.87 -0.73
N GLU A 46 -2.94 -5.10 -0.23
CA GLU A 46 -3.18 -5.65 1.10
C GLU A 46 -2.52 -7.02 1.27
N ASP A 47 -2.69 -7.92 0.30
CA ASP A 47 -2.04 -9.22 0.28
C ASP A 47 -0.50 -9.09 0.31
N GLU A 48 0.06 -8.16 -0.47
CA GLU A 48 1.51 -7.88 -0.46
C GLU A 48 1.98 -7.37 0.92
N LEU A 49 1.22 -6.48 1.57
CA LEU A 49 1.56 -5.96 2.90
C LEU A 49 1.53 -7.08 3.94
N CYS A 50 0.47 -7.89 3.95
CA CYS A 50 0.34 -9.04 4.85
C CYS A 50 1.46 -10.06 4.65
N ALA A 51 1.82 -10.36 3.39
CA ALA A 51 2.93 -11.24 3.08
C ALA A 51 4.27 -10.71 3.59
N TRP A 52 4.51 -9.40 3.45
CA TRP A 52 5.72 -8.77 3.97
C TRP A 52 5.76 -8.74 5.50
N GLU A 53 4.66 -8.43 6.18
CA GLU A 53 4.55 -8.47 7.64
C GLU A 53 4.88 -9.89 8.16
N ALA A 54 4.28 -10.92 7.57
CA ALA A 54 4.55 -12.31 7.94
C ALA A 54 6.04 -12.70 7.75
N ARG A 55 6.66 -12.29 6.64
CA ARG A 55 8.09 -12.52 6.37
C ARG A 55 8.99 -11.81 7.39
N LEU A 56 8.69 -10.56 7.70
CA LEU A 56 9.43 -9.76 8.68
C LEU A 56 9.30 -10.34 10.10
N ASP A 57 8.15 -10.90 10.44
CA ASP A 57 7.89 -11.55 11.72
C ASP A 57 8.56 -12.93 11.82
N ALA A 58 8.73 -13.62 10.69
CA ALA A 58 9.57 -14.81 10.57
C ALA A 58 11.09 -14.51 10.60
N GLY A 59 11.49 -13.25 10.72
CA GLY A 59 12.89 -12.82 10.82
C GLY A 59 13.59 -12.63 9.48
N GLU A 60 12.85 -12.58 8.37
CA GLU A 60 13.42 -12.28 7.06
C GLU A 60 14.03 -10.87 7.04
N ARG A 61 15.17 -10.74 6.35
CA ARG A 61 15.91 -9.48 6.22
C ARG A 61 15.86 -8.99 4.77
N PRO A 62 14.82 -8.25 4.36
CA PRO A 62 14.75 -7.68 3.02
C PRO A 62 15.93 -6.73 2.75
N GLY A 63 16.29 -6.61 1.48
CA GLY A 63 17.25 -5.64 0.99
C GLY A 63 16.58 -4.37 0.45
N LEU A 64 17.42 -3.44 -0.02
CA LEU A 64 16.95 -2.19 -0.60
C LEU A 64 16.13 -2.39 -1.88
N ALA A 65 16.37 -3.49 -2.62
CA ALA A 65 15.63 -3.82 -3.82
C ALA A 65 14.16 -4.11 -3.50
N GLU A 66 13.91 -4.97 -2.51
CA GLU A 66 12.57 -5.34 -2.06
C GLU A 66 11.82 -4.14 -1.47
N LEU A 67 12.51 -3.33 -0.66
CA LEU A 67 11.95 -2.08 -0.15
C LEU A 67 11.53 -1.12 -1.28
N SER A 68 12.40 -0.98 -2.29
CA SER A 68 12.13 -0.10 -3.44
C SER A 68 10.97 -0.62 -4.30
N GLN A 69 10.86 -1.95 -4.44
CA GLN A 69 9.76 -2.58 -5.17
C GLN A 69 8.42 -2.36 -4.45
N LEU A 70 8.35 -2.57 -3.13
CA LEU A 70 7.12 -2.30 -2.37
C LEU A 70 6.72 -0.82 -2.46
N MET A 71 7.69 0.10 -2.35
CA MET A 71 7.44 1.53 -2.51
C MET A 71 6.89 1.88 -3.89
N ALA A 72 7.45 1.30 -4.95
CA ALA A 72 6.99 1.52 -6.32
C ALA A 72 5.58 0.97 -6.54
N THR A 73 5.30 -0.23 -6.03
CA THR A 73 3.96 -0.85 -6.07
C THR A 73 2.93 0.02 -5.36
N ALA A 74 3.19 0.41 -4.11
CA ALA A 74 2.30 1.25 -3.33
C ALA A 74 2.04 2.60 -4.02
N ARG A 75 3.10 3.23 -4.58
CA ARG A 75 2.97 4.50 -5.33
C ARG A 75 2.13 4.34 -6.60
N ARG A 76 2.23 3.20 -7.30
CA ARG A 76 1.40 2.93 -8.48
C ARG A 76 -0.07 2.79 -8.11
N VAL A 77 -0.37 2.06 -7.04
CA VAL A 77 -1.74 1.90 -6.52
C VAL A 77 -2.31 3.25 -6.10
N HIS A 78 -1.57 4.02 -5.29
CA HIS A 78 -1.97 5.36 -4.84
C HIS A 78 -2.37 6.26 -6.02
N ARG A 79 -1.57 6.31 -7.10
CA ARG A 79 -1.90 7.12 -8.29
C ARG A 79 -3.20 6.71 -8.98
N VAL A 80 -3.54 5.43 -8.97
CA VAL A 80 -4.83 4.98 -9.54
C VAL A 80 -5.98 5.42 -8.63
N LEU A 81 -5.80 5.30 -7.31
CA LEU A 81 -6.78 5.77 -6.34
C LEU A 81 -6.99 7.29 -6.42
N GLU A 82 -5.92 8.08 -6.60
CA GLU A 82 -6.00 9.54 -6.82
C GLU A 82 -6.84 9.87 -8.07
N ARG A 83 -6.58 9.19 -9.19
CA ARG A 83 -7.34 9.37 -10.44
C ARG A 83 -8.80 8.94 -10.31
N ASN A 84 -9.07 7.98 -9.44
CA ASN A 84 -10.41 7.49 -9.15
C ASN A 84 -11.09 8.29 -8.02
N GLY A 85 -10.45 9.33 -7.48
CA GLY A 85 -11.03 10.23 -6.47
C GLY A 85 -11.06 9.69 -5.05
N LEU A 86 -10.21 8.72 -4.71
CA LEU A 86 -10.29 7.97 -3.44
C LEU A 86 -9.24 8.37 -2.38
N THR A 87 -8.33 9.30 -2.69
CA THR A 87 -7.18 9.63 -1.81
C THR A 87 -6.92 11.12 -1.65
N ASN A 88 -7.66 11.99 -2.34
CA ASN A 88 -7.64 13.42 -2.05
C ASN A 88 -8.52 13.70 -0.83
N GLY A 89 -7.90 13.95 0.31
CA GLY A 89 -8.53 14.72 1.38
C GLY A 89 -8.40 16.21 1.06
N ALA A 90 -9.41 16.79 0.42
CA ALA A 90 -9.84 18.18 0.55
C ALA A 90 -11.16 18.38 -0.20
N ASP A 91 -12.20 18.67 0.59
CA ASP A 91 -13.56 19.18 0.26
C ASP A 91 -14.60 18.23 -0.35
#